data_AF-A0A848E9L7-F1
#
_entry.id   AF-A0A848E9L7-F1
#
_cell.length_a   1.000
_cell.length_b   1.000
_cell.length_c   1.000
_cell.angle_alpha   90.00
_cell.angle_beta   90.00
_cell.angle_gamma   90.00
#
_symmetry.space_group_name_H-M   'P 1'
#
loop_
_entity.id
_entity.type
_entity.pdbx_description
1 polymer ?
#
loop_
_entity_poly.entity_id
_entity_poly.type
_entity_poly.pdbx_seq_one_letter_code
_entity_poly.pdbx_strand_id
1 'polypeptide(L)'
;MDTVNDRLAPPGPIAWRVDLRDDAAPAAGTTLRRPFTAQALRLPAHVAEVLRETPDGGGFVVLQLPSGQATPYELQAEAEAWASADGIAAAEVLVRSVRVLWRPGRAVCTGPAADSEEVIAGLVHFTRVERALAALEAEIDGQWAAWQDDLPLTHGVGRRDLSRQRHVNAMTAAAHGYRMRFVRLEAALESPSADLPPLGRRVFSELVLLADALSRLRALDDAIEIGQDLYDTANDRLLEYSYFRREYVIEIFILAVLMVELAATAVQIGLGLP
;
A
#
# COMPACT_ATOMS: atom_id res chain seq x y z
N MET A 1 33.21 38.55 25.92
CA MET A 1 32.52 39.57 25.10
C MET A 1 32.74 39.18 23.65
N ASP A 2 31.67 39.28 22.85
CA ASP A 2 31.58 39.00 21.41
C ASP A 2 31.19 37.58 20.95
N THR A 3 30.10 37.04 21.53
CA THR A 3 29.16 36.20 20.76
C THR A 3 28.06 37.09 20.19
N VAL A 4 28.42 37.84 19.16
CA VAL A 4 27.53 38.70 18.38
C VAL A 4 26.58 37.79 17.59
N ASN A 5 25.39 37.59 18.17
CA ASN A 5 24.10 37.85 17.53
C ASN A 5 24.00 37.53 16.01
N ASP A 6 24.29 36.29 15.62
CA ASP A 6 23.94 35.77 14.30
C ASP A 6 22.43 35.45 14.28
N ARG A 7 21.61 36.50 14.43
CA ARG A 7 20.20 36.49 14.05
C ARG A 7 20.17 36.51 12.53
N LEU A 8 20.48 35.34 11.97
CA LEU A 8 20.42 34.99 10.56
C LEU A 8 19.08 35.45 9.98
N ALA A 9 19.13 36.03 8.78
CA ALA A 9 17.97 36.47 8.00
C ALA A 9 16.80 35.47 8.08
N PRO A 10 15.53 35.92 8.01
CA PRO A 10 14.39 35.00 7.97
C PRO A 10 14.67 33.97 6.88
N PRO A 11 14.60 32.66 7.20
CA PRO A 11 14.96 31.62 6.26
C PRO A 11 14.10 31.82 5.02
N GLY A 12 14.75 31.99 3.86
CA GLY A 12 14.04 32.17 2.61
C GLY A 12 13.24 30.93 2.21
N PRO A 13 12.58 30.95 1.06
CA PRO A 13 11.91 29.79 0.48
C PRO A 13 12.86 28.58 0.39
N ILE A 14 12.42 27.40 0.84
CA ILE A 14 13.19 26.16 0.86
C ILE A 14 12.43 25.08 0.09
N ALA A 15 13.13 24.25 -0.66
CA ALA A 15 12.57 23.04 -1.24
C ALA A 15 13.14 21.78 -0.55
N TRP A 16 12.30 20.78 -0.39
CA TRP A 16 12.63 19.49 0.21
C TRP A 16 12.35 18.40 -0.83
N ARG A 17 13.32 17.50 -1.02
CA ARG A 17 13.08 16.26 -1.79
C ARG A 17 13.09 15.09 -0.83
N VAL A 18 11.97 14.38 -0.82
CA VAL A 18 11.73 13.26 0.07
C VAL A 18 11.76 11.99 -0.75
N ASP A 19 12.65 11.09 -0.37
CA ASP A 19 12.71 9.75 -0.93
C ASP A 19 11.88 8.81 -0.05
N LEU A 20 10.78 8.32 -0.61
CA LEU A 20 9.79 7.54 0.11
C LEU A 20 10.04 6.02 0.01
N ARG A 21 11.28 5.58 -0.23
CA ARG A 21 11.65 4.15 -0.33
C ARG A 21 11.46 3.38 0.97
N ASP A 22 11.09 2.10 0.85
CA ASP A 22 10.85 1.22 2.00
C ASP A 22 12.13 0.74 2.72
N ASP A 23 13.29 0.71 2.05
CA ASP A 23 14.53 0.07 2.54
C ASP A 23 15.83 0.91 2.40
N ALA A 24 15.74 2.23 2.34
CA ALA A 24 16.95 3.04 2.21
C ALA A 24 17.79 3.02 3.51
N ALA A 25 19.08 2.64 3.40
CA ALA A 25 20.08 2.83 4.45
C ALA A 25 20.11 4.32 4.87
N PRO A 26 20.26 4.65 6.16
CA PRO A 26 20.19 6.03 6.65
C PRO A 26 21.26 6.89 5.97
N ALA A 27 20.85 7.78 5.07
CA ALA A 27 21.68 8.87 4.58
C ALA A 27 21.68 10.03 5.59
N ALA A 28 22.58 10.99 5.44
CA ALA A 28 22.60 12.20 6.26
C ALA A 28 21.30 13.00 6.05
N GLY A 29 20.38 12.93 7.02
CA GLY A 29 19.06 13.57 6.97
C GLY A 29 18.18 13.19 8.17
N THR A 30 17.01 13.84 8.31
CA THR A 30 16.04 13.53 9.36
C THR A 30 15.36 12.20 9.01
N THR A 31 15.65 11.16 9.79
CA THR A 31 15.04 9.83 9.63
C THR A 31 13.77 9.75 10.47
N LEU A 32 12.61 9.57 9.85
CA LEU A 32 11.36 9.28 10.55
C LEU A 32 11.19 7.75 10.59
N ARG A 33 10.99 7.18 11.79
CA ARG A 33 10.91 5.73 12.00
C ARG A 33 9.48 5.27 12.32
N ARG A 34 9.11 4.15 11.68
CA ARG A 34 7.99 3.21 11.95
C ARG A 34 6.55 3.74 11.76
N PRO A 35 5.60 2.90 11.26
CA PRO A 35 5.73 1.50 10.78
C PRO A 35 6.47 1.35 9.44
N PHE A 36 7.09 2.43 8.99
CA PHE A 36 7.74 2.62 7.72
C PHE A 36 8.99 3.52 7.92
N THR A 37 10.10 3.27 7.20
CA THR A 37 11.28 4.16 7.23
C THR A 37 11.20 5.13 6.05
N ALA A 38 11.14 6.44 6.30
CA ALA A 38 11.21 7.47 5.27
C ALA A 38 12.36 8.44 5.53
N GLN A 39 13.03 8.89 4.48
CA GLN A 39 14.11 9.87 4.57
C GLN A 39 13.76 11.13 3.80
N ALA A 40 13.69 12.25 4.52
CA ALA A 40 13.59 13.57 3.92
C ALA A 40 14.99 14.16 3.79
N LEU A 41 15.43 14.39 2.55
CA LEU A 41 16.68 15.09 2.29
C LEU A 41 16.37 16.56 2.01
N ARG A 42 16.88 17.44 2.88
CA ARG A 42 16.88 18.87 2.59
C ARG A 42 17.90 19.13 1.50
N LEU A 43 17.44 19.40 0.30
CA LEU A 43 18.33 19.84 -0.78
C LEU A 43 18.36 21.37 -0.79
N PRO A 44 19.53 22.00 -0.93
CA PRO A 44 19.62 23.41 -1.25
C PRO A 44 19.24 23.61 -2.72
N ALA A 45 17.97 23.34 -3.06
CA ALA A 45 17.44 23.65 -4.38
C ALA A 45 16.81 25.04 -4.34
N HIS A 46 17.18 25.89 -5.31
CA HIS A 46 16.48 27.15 -5.50
C HIS A 46 15.03 26.81 -5.90
N VAL A 47 14.05 27.35 -5.18
CA VAL A 47 12.62 27.08 -5.43
C VAL A 47 12.23 27.24 -6.90
N ALA A 48 12.85 28.20 -7.60
CA ALA A 48 12.65 28.42 -9.04
C ALA A 48 13.09 27.24 -9.95
N GLU A 49 14.04 26.40 -9.53
CA GLU A 49 14.41 25.19 -10.28
C GLU A 49 13.39 24.09 -10.06
N VAL A 50 12.94 23.90 -8.82
CA VAL A 50 11.95 22.88 -8.46
C VAL A 50 10.58 23.17 -9.08
N LEU A 51 10.19 24.43 -9.19
CA LEU A 51 8.96 24.84 -9.86
C LEU A 51 8.94 24.49 -11.36
N ARG A 52 10.11 24.32 -12.00
CA ARG A 52 10.23 23.91 -13.41
C ARG A 52 10.29 22.40 -13.58
N GLU A 53 10.50 21.65 -12.51
CA GLU A 53 10.55 20.20 -12.54
C GLU A 53 9.15 19.62 -12.41
N THR A 54 8.88 18.61 -13.23
CA THR A 54 7.77 17.69 -13.00
C THR A 54 8.28 16.62 -12.04
N PRO A 55 7.61 16.38 -10.89
CA PRO A 55 8.03 15.31 -9.99
C PRO A 55 8.01 13.95 -10.72
N ASP A 56 9.17 13.35 -10.94
CA ASP A 56 9.27 11.98 -11.45
C ASP A 56 8.62 11.02 -10.45
N GLY A 57 7.85 10.04 -10.95
CA GLY A 57 6.87 9.22 -10.19
C GLY A 57 7.34 8.47 -8.94
N GLY A 58 8.62 8.57 -8.56
CA GLY A 58 9.18 8.04 -7.32
C GLY A 58 9.28 9.06 -6.17
N GLY A 59 9.49 10.35 -6.45
CA GLY A 59 9.84 11.35 -5.43
C GLY A 59 8.63 12.11 -4.86
N PHE A 60 8.77 12.62 -3.63
CA PHE A 60 7.83 13.60 -3.06
C PHE A 60 8.56 14.92 -2.81
N VAL A 61 8.01 16.02 -3.33
CA VAL A 61 8.64 17.33 -3.25
C VAL A 61 7.81 18.27 -2.39
N VAL A 62 8.43 18.92 -1.40
CA VAL A 62 7.75 19.91 -0.55
C VAL A 62 8.40 21.27 -0.72
N LEU A 63 7.62 22.27 -1.11
CA LEU A 63 8.03 23.67 -1.09
C LEU A 63 7.60 24.30 0.23
N GLN A 64 8.54 24.90 0.93
CA GLN A 64 8.31 25.64 2.15
C GLN A 64 8.46 27.14 1.88
N LEU A 65 7.37 27.88 2.08
CA LEU A 65 7.28 29.31 1.91
C LEU A 65 7.07 29.98 3.27
N PRO A 66 7.99 30.85 3.72
CA PRO A 66 7.77 31.67 4.91
C PRO A 66 6.53 32.54 4.77
N SER A 67 5.72 32.66 5.82
CA SER A 67 4.59 33.58 5.84
C SER A 67 5.02 35.05 5.85
N GLY A 68 4.23 35.92 5.20
CA GLY A 68 4.40 37.38 5.25
C GLY A 68 5.34 37.92 4.16
N GLN A 69 6.03 39.04 4.44
CA GLN A 69 6.86 39.75 3.44
C GLN A 69 8.12 38.98 3.00
N ALA A 70 8.43 37.86 3.66
CA ALA A 70 9.58 37.03 3.34
C ALA A 70 9.37 36.19 2.05
N THR A 71 8.13 36.02 1.59
CA THR A 71 7.81 35.37 0.31
C THR A 71 7.11 36.37 -0.61
N PRO A 72 7.69 36.70 -1.78
CA PRO A 72 7.02 37.53 -2.78
C PRO A 72 5.69 36.90 -3.23
N TYR A 73 4.67 37.73 -3.45
CA TYR A 73 3.34 37.26 -3.89
C TYR A 73 3.40 36.43 -5.17
N GLU A 74 4.22 36.83 -6.14
CA GLU A 74 4.40 36.11 -7.41
C GLU A 74 4.92 34.68 -7.18
N LEU A 75 5.89 34.51 -6.29
CA LEU A 75 6.44 33.20 -5.94
C LEU A 75 5.41 32.33 -5.22
N GLN A 76 4.60 32.93 -4.36
CA GLN A 76 3.50 32.22 -3.70
C GLN A 76 2.47 31.74 -4.73
N ALA A 77 2.03 32.62 -5.63
CA ALA A 77 1.09 32.27 -6.69
C ALA A 77 1.63 31.18 -7.62
N GLU A 78 2.92 31.26 -8.00
CA GLU A 78 3.59 30.25 -8.81
C GLU A 78 3.67 28.89 -8.12
N ALA A 79 4.00 28.87 -6.82
CA ALA A 79 4.04 27.63 -6.04
C ALA A 79 2.64 27.00 -5.87
N GLU A 80 1.62 27.80 -5.61
CA GLU A 80 0.23 27.33 -5.51
C GLU A 80 -0.27 26.77 -6.85
N ALA A 81 0.08 27.42 -7.96
CA ALA A 81 -0.20 26.93 -9.31
C ALA A 81 0.54 25.63 -9.61
N TRP A 82 1.82 25.51 -9.22
CA TRP A 82 2.61 24.28 -9.36
C TRP A 82 2.03 23.13 -8.54
N ALA A 83 1.55 23.41 -7.32
CA ALA A 83 0.86 22.41 -6.50
C ALA A 83 -0.46 21.99 -7.15
N SER A 84 -1.18 22.91 -7.79
CA SER A 84 -2.51 22.66 -8.38
C SER A 84 -2.48 22.32 -9.87
N ALA A 85 -1.30 22.08 -10.45
CA ALA A 85 -1.15 21.77 -11.87
C ALA A 85 -1.88 20.47 -12.26
N ASP A 86 -1.98 20.16 -13.55
CA ASP A 86 -2.54 18.87 -14.06
C ASP A 86 -4.04 18.63 -13.76
N GLY A 87 -4.78 19.62 -13.28
CA GLY A 87 -6.24 19.56 -13.12
C GLY A 87 -6.75 18.70 -11.95
N ILE A 88 -5.86 18.20 -11.10
CA ILE A 88 -6.22 17.46 -9.88
C ILE A 88 -6.29 18.46 -8.72
N ALA A 89 -7.43 18.51 -8.04
CA ALA A 89 -7.62 19.37 -6.88
C ALA A 89 -6.64 18.97 -5.76
N ALA A 90 -5.87 19.95 -5.27
CA ALA A 90 -5.03 19.76 -4.10
C ALA A 90 -5.87 19.77 -2.82
N ALA A 91 -5.56 18.89 -1.87
CA ALA A 91 -6.12 18.95 -0.53
C ALA A 91 -5.51 20.15 0.21
N GLU A 92 -6.36 21.02 0.73
CA GLU A 92 -5.94 22.19 1.49
C GLU A 92 -6.21 22.00 2.98
N VAL A 93 -5.16 22.09 3.79
CA VAL A 93 -5.25 22.04 5.25
C VAL A 93 -4.71 23.35 5.84
N LEU A 94 -5.46 23.93 6.77
CA LEU A 94 -5.00 25.04 7.59
C LEU A 94 -4.89 24.60 9.05
N VAL A 95 -3.66 24.44 9.55
CA VAL A 95 -3.41 24.12 10.97
C VAL A 95 -2.68 25.29 11.63
N ARG A 96 -3.32 25.92 12.61
CA ARG A 96 -2.84 27.15 13.26
C ARG A 96 -2.58 28.26 12.23
N SER A 97 -1.31 28.53 11.94
CA SER A 97 -0.84 29.54 10.98
C SER A 97 -0.10 28.92 9.79
N VAL A 98 -0.15 27.59 9.64
CA VAL A 98 0.46 26.88 8.52
C VAL A 98 -0.63 26.41 7.57
N ARG A 99 -0.58 26.91 6.34
CA ARG A 99 -1.39 26.45 5.21
C ARG A 99 -0.61 25.39 4.44
N VAL A 100 -1.23 24.27 4.16
CA VAL A 100 -0.67 23.15 3.43
C VAL A 100 -1.54 22.86 2.24
N LEU A 101 -0.96 22.91 1.04
CA LEU A 101 -1.55 22.38 -0.18
C LEU A 101 -0.85 21.08 -0.51
N TRP A 102 -1.58 19.98 -0.54
CA TRP A 102 -1.03 18.66 -0.78
C TRP A 102 -1.70 17.98 -1.96
N ARG A 103 -0.91 17.21 -2.70
CA ARG A 103 -1.39 16.22 -3.65
C ARG A 103 -0.36 15.09 -3.79
N PRO A 104 -0.71 14.00 -4.49
CA PRO A 104 0.27 12.97 -4.81
C PRO A 104 1.51 13.55 -5.51
N GLY A 105 2.68 13.32 -4.93
CA GLY A 105 3.98 13.71 -5.47
C GLY A 105 4.48 15.11 -5.10
N ARG A 106 3.60 16.03 -4.66
CA ARG A 106 4.03 17.39 -4.30
C ARG A 106 3.19 18.08 -3.23
N ALA A 107 3.81 18.96 -2.46
CA ALA A 107 3.13 19.81 -1.50
C ALA A 107 3.76 21.20 -1.38
N VAL A 108 2.94 22.18 -0.97
CA VAL A 108 3.37 23.53 -0.60
C VAL A 108 2.94 23.81 0.83
N CYS A 109 3.87 24.25 1.66
CA CYS A 109 3.64 24.67 3.03
C CYS A 109 3.92 26.16 3.15
N THR A 110 2.93 26.94 3.54
CA THR A 110 3.08 28.38 3.80
C THR A 110 2.86 28.64 5.29
N GLY A 111 3.85 29.18 5.99
CA GLY A 111 3.73 29.43 7.43
C GLY A 111 5.03 29.86 8.12
N PRO A 112 5.03 29.94 9.46
CA PRO A 112 6.23 30.23 10.23
C PRO A 112 7.30 29.16 10.05
N ALA A 113 8.57 29.57 9.90
CA ALA A 113 9.67 28.63 9.71
C ALA A 113 9.89 27.69 10.92
N ALA A 114 9.55 28.15 12.14
CA ALA A 114 9.66 27.35 13.36
C ALA A 114 8.81 26.07 13.34
N ASP A 115 7.68 26.10 12.63
CA ASP A 115 6.72 24.98 12.56
C ASP A 115 7.03 24.00 11.42
N SER A 116 7.96 24.35 10.53
CA SER A 116 8.13 23.70 9.23
C SER A 116 8.54 22.24 9.31
N GLU A 117 9.49 21.89 10.18
CA GLU A 117 9.96 20.51 10.32
C GLU A 117 8.85 19.58 10.83
N GLU A 118 8.02 20.06 11.77
CA GLU A 118 6.89 19.28 12.29
C GLU A 118 5.84 19.04 11.20
N VAL A 119 5.51 20.07 10.42
CA VAL A 119 4.54 19.96 9.31
C VAL A 119 5.05 19.04 8.21
N ILE A 120 6.33 19.17 7.83
CA ILE A 120 6.95 18.30 6.83
C ILE A 120 6.96 16.85 7.31
N ALA A 121 7.24 16.59 8.59
CA ALA A 121 7.19 15.25 9.14
C ALA A 121 5.78 14.62 9.00
N GLY A 122 4.73 15.38 9.34
CA GLY A 122 3.34 14.95 9.15
C GLY A 122 3.00 14.66 7.69
N LEU A 123 3.40 15.57 6.78
CA LEU A 123 3.18 15.44 5.33
C LEU A 123 3.87 14.24 4.72
N VAL A 124 5.13 14.02 5.06
CA VAL A 124 5.91 12.88 4.60
C VAL A 124 5.26 11.58 5.06
N HIS A 125 4.82 11.54 6.32
CA HIS A 125 4.19 10.34 6.85
C HIS A 125 2.85 10.06 6.16
N PHE A 126 2.00 11.09 6.01
CA PHE A 126 0.72 10.98 5.31
C PHE A 126 0.91 10.52 3.86
N THR A 127 1.77 11.22 3.11
CA THR A 127 2.01 10.92 1.69
C THR A 127 2.47 9.48 1.50
N ARG A 128 3.27 8.94 2.42
CA ARG A 128 3.68 7.55 2.34
C ARG A 128 2.52 6.58 2.55
N VAL A 129 1.75 6.77 3.62
CA VAL A 129 0.61 5.90 3.92
C VAL A 129 -0.39 5.95 2.76
N GLU A 130 -0.62 7.13 2.21
CA GLU A 130 -1.52 7.30 1.09
C GLU A 130 -0.99 6.64 -0.20
N ARG A 131 0.31 6.74 -0.50
CA ARG A 131 0.89 6.00 -1.64
C ARG A 131 0.75 4.49 -1.47
N ALA A 132 0.91 3.98 -0.25
CA ALA A 132 0.76 2.56 0.03
C ALA A 132 -0.71 2.10 -0.09
N LEU A 133 -1.67 2.94 0.32
CA LEU A 133 -3.10 2.71 0.10
C LEU A 133 -3.41 2.69 -1.40
N ALA A 134 -3.05 3.74 -2.14
CA ALA A 134 -3.27 3.84 -3.58
C ALA A 134 -2.62 2.70 -4.38
N ALA A 135 -1.44 2.23 -3.96
CA ALA A 135 -0.79 1.08 -4.58
C ALA A 135 -1.58 -0.22 -4.33
N LEU A 136 -2.07 -0.45 -3.10
CA LEU A 136 -2.85 -1.64 -2.78
C LEU A 136 -4.21 -1.63 -3.50
N GLU A 137 -4.87 -0.48 -3.58
CA GLU A 137 -6.10 -0.29 -4.39
C GLU A 137 -5.85 -0.66 -5.85
N ALA A 138 -4.82 -0.10 -6.48
CA ALA A 138 -4.50 -0.39 -7.87
C ALA A 138 -4.13 -1.86 -8.13
N GLU A 139 -3.44 -2.51 -7.18
CA GLU A 139 -3.12 -3.93 -7.26
C GLU A 139 -4.37 -4.79 -7.26
N ILE A 140 -5.34 -4.51 -6.37
CA ILE A 140 -6.60 -5.24 -6.23
C ILE A 140 -7.54 -4.99 -7.41
N ASP A 141 -7.67 -3.73 -7.85
CA ASP A 141 -8.43 -3.37 -9.05
C ASP A 141 -7.91 -4.16 -10.27
N GLY A 142 -6.58 -4.35 -10.35
CA GLY A 142 -5.94 -5.15 -11.38
C GLY A 142 -6.25 -6.66 -11.33
N GLN A 143 -6.76 -7.18 -10.21
CA GLN A 143 -7.09 -8.61 -10.07
C GLN A 143 -8.52 -8.96 -10.50
N TRP A 144 -9.40 -7.98 -10.66
CA TRP A 144 -10.85 -8.23 -10.79
C TRP A 144 -11.20 -9.17 -11.96
N ALA A 145 -10.55 -9.00 -13.11
CA ALA A 145 -10.76 -9.86 -14.27
C ALA A 145 -10.33 -11.31 -14.00
N ALA A 146 -9.18 -11.51 -13.33
CA ALA A 146 -8.70 -12.84 -12.97
C ALA A 146 -9.64 -13.53 -11.96
N TRP A 147 -10.19 -12.78 -11.00
CA TRP A 147 -11.16 -13.32 -10.04
C TRP A 147 -12.44 -13.79 -10.73
N GLN A 148 -12.94 -13.04 -11.73
CA GLN A 148 -14.10 -13.45 -12.50
C GLN A 148 -13.85 -14.72 -13.33
N ASP A 149 -12.67 -14.83 -13.95
CA ASP A 149 -12.27 -16.03 -14.70
C ASP A 149 -12.11 -17.27 -13.80
N ASP A 150 -11.80 -17.05 -12.53
CA ASP A 150 -11.59 -18.10 -11.53
C ASP A 150 -12.88 -18.50 -10.79
N LEU A 151 -13.95 -17.71 -10.90
CA LEU A 151 -15.24 -17.99 -10.26
C LEU A 151 -15.79 -19.41 -10.48
N PRO A 152 -15.67 -20.03 -11.68
CA PRO A 152 -16.11 -21.42 -11.89
C PRO A 152 -15.47 -22.45 -10.96
N LEU A 153 -14.27 -22.17 -10.42
CA LEU A 153 -13.56 -23.07 -9.50
C LEU A 153 -14.25 -23.20 -8.14
N THR A 154 -15.22 -22.35 -7.81
CA THR A 154 -15.96 -22.41 -6.54
C THR A 154 -17.10 -23.43 -6.53
N HIS A 155 -17.59 -23.83 -7.71
CA HIS A 155 -18.80 -24.64 -7.83
C HIS A 155 -18.73 -25.75 -8.90
N GLY A 156 -17.77 -25.70 -9.83
CA GLY A 156 -17.71 -26.59 -11.00
C GLY A 156 -16.35 -27.25 -11.21
N VAL A 157 -15.68 -27.71 -10.15
CA VAL A 157 -14.34 -28.31 -10.25
C VAL A 157 -14.38 -29.67 -10.94
N GLY A 158 -13.61 -29.80 -12.03
CA GLY A 158 -13.39 -31.05 -12.73
C GLY A 158 -11.93 -31.51 -12.73
N ARG A 159 -11.68 -32.64 -13.38
CA ARG A 159 -10.33 -33.24 -13.47
C ARG A 159 -9.29 -32.33 -14.09
N ARG A 160 -9.68 -31.49 -15.06
CA ARG A 160 -8.76 -30.56 -15.73
C ARG A 160 -8.33 -29.42 -14.81
N ASP A 161 -9.17 -29.03 -13.87
CA ASP A 161 -8.91 -27.90 -12.97
C ASP A 161 -7.86 -28.23 -11.90
N LEU A 162 -7.62 -29.52 -11.63
CA LEU A 162 -6.52 -29.94 -10.75
C LEU A 162 -5.14 -29.43 -11.22
N SER A 163 -4.94 -29.15 -12.51
CA SER A 163 -3.68 -28.52 -12.97
C SER A 163 -3.54 -27.07 -12.50
N ARG A 164 -4.64 -26.42 -12.12
CA ARG A 164 -4.69 -25.04 -11.63
C ARG A 164 -4.41 -24.91 -10.13
N GLN A 165 -4.22 -26.01 -9.39
CA GLN A 165 -3.94 -25.98 -7.96
C GLN A 165 -2.80 -25.03 -7.58
N ARG A 166 -1.71 -25.01 -8.35
CA ARG A 166 -0.57 -24.11 -8.07
C ARG A 166 -0.95 -22.64 -8.19
N HIS A 167 -1.78 -22.31 -9.19
CA HIS A 167 -2.31 -20.96 -9.37
C HIS A 167 -3.20 -20.57 -8.20
N VAL A 168 -4.19 -21.41 -7.86
CA VAL A 168 -5.08 -21.16 -6.72
C VAL A 168 -4.31 -20.97 -5.42
N ASN A 169 -3.33 -21.84 -5.11
CA ASN A 169 -2.50 -21.69 -3.92
C ASN A 169 -1.72 -20.35 -3.91
N ALA A 170 -1.21 -19.92 -5.07
CA ALA A 170 -0.51 -18.65 -5.18
C ALA A 170 -1.45 -17.46 -4.95
N MET A 171 -2.66 -17.54 -5.48
CA MET A 171 -3.68 -16.51 -5.31
C MET A 171 -4.23 -16.46 -3.88
N THR A 172 -4.43 -17.60 -3.22
CA THR A 172 -4.74 -17.67 -1.77
C THR A 172 -3.66 -16.97 -0.96
N ALA A 173 -2.38 -17.26 -1.23
CA ALA A 173 -1.27 -16.60 -0.55
C ALA A 173 -1.24 -15.09 -0.82
N ALA A 174 -1.52 -14.65 -2.05
CA ALA A 174 -1.62 -13.25 -2.40
C ALA A 174 -2.78 -12.55 -1.66
N ALA A 175 -3.95 -13.17 -1.60
CA ALA A 175 -5.13 -12.65 -0.90
C ALA A 175 -4.87 -12.43 0.61
N HIS A 176 -4.23 -13.40 1.27
CA HIS A 176 -3.77 -13.21 2.65
C HIS A 176 -2.69 -12.13 2.77
N GLY A 177 -1.79 -12.02 1.79
CA GLY A 177 -0.81 -10.94 1.72
C GLY A 177 -1.45 -9.55 1.66
N TYR A 178 -2.54 -9.39 0.90
CA TYR A 178 -3.33 -8.15 0.88
C TYR A 178 -3.93 -7.84 2.24
N ARG A 179 -4.55 -8.83 2.91
CA ARG A 179 -5.10 -8.64 4.27
C ARG A 179 -4.03 -8.20 5.27
N MET A 180 -2.82 -8.76 5.21
CA MET A 180 -1.72 -8.33 6.08
C MET A 180 -1.31 -6.88 5.83
N ARG A 181 -1.27 -6.44 4.56
CA ARG A 181 -0.98 -5.04 4.21
C ARG A 181 -2.11 -4.10 4.62
N PHE A 182 -3.36 -4.53 4.44
CA PHE A 182 -4.55 -3.82 4.87
C PHE A 182 -4.50 -3.49 6.36
N VAL A 183 -4.30 -4.49 7.23
CA VAL A 183 -4.24 -4.29 8.69
C VAL A 183 -3.14 -3.29 9.09
N ARG A 184 -2.02 -3.29 8.37
CA ARG A 184 -0.94 -2.30 8.60
C ARG A 184 -1.34 -0.89 8.18
N LEU A 185 -2.09 -0.74 7.08
CA LEU A 185 -2.61 0.55 6.62
C LEU A 185 -3.69 1.08 7.55
N GLU A 186 -4.60 0.21 7.98
CA GLU A 186 -5.66 0.52 8.95
C GLU A 186 -5.05 1.11 10.23
N ALA A 187 -4.13 0.39 10.87
CA ALA A 187 -3.47 0.87 12.07
C ALA A 187 -2.74 2.21 11.86
N ALA A 188 -2.13 2.42 10.69
CA ALA A 188 -1.41 3.65 10.38
C ALA A 188 -2.34 4.85 10.11
N LEU A 189 -3.53 4.62 9.54
CA LEU A 189 -4.51 5.67 9.24
C LEU A 189 -5.33 6.06 10.47
N GLU A 190 -5.70 5.10 11.32
CA GLU A 190 -6.47 5.36 12.54
C GLU A 190 -5.64 6.09 13.61
N SER A 191 -4.37 5.74 13.73
CA SER A 191 -3.48 6.25 14.78
C SER A 191 -2.19 6.80 14.17
N PRO A 192 -2.04 8.14 14.08
CA PRO A 192 -0.79 8.76 13.65
C PRO A 192 0.37 8.28 14.53
N SER A 193 1.55 8.08 13.96
CA SER A 193 2.72 7.61 14.71
C SER A 193 2.98 8.48 15.95
N ALA A 194 3.27 7.82 17.08
CA ALA A 194 3.61 8.49 18.34
C ALA A 194 4.87 9.37 18.21
N ASP A 195 5.74 9.05 17.27
CA ASP A 195 6.99 9.76 16.99
C ASP A 195 6.75 11.08 16.22
N LEU A 196 5.55 11.29 15.66
CA LEU A 196 5.22 12.56 15.02
C LEU A 196 5.05 13.66 16.07
N PRO A 197 5.63 14.85 15.84
CA PRO A 197 5.35 16.03 16.64
C PRO A 197 3.86 16.41 16.65
N PRO A 198 3.37 17.12 17.67
CA PRO A 198 1.94 17.44 17.81
C PRO A 198 1.34 18.14 16.59
N LEU A 199 2.07 19.08 15.96
CA LEU A 199 1.58 19.77 14.77
C LEU A 199 1.54 18.83 13.56
N GLY A 200 2.58 18.00 13.39
CA GLY A 200 2.65 16.98 12.35
C GLY A 200 1.52 15.95 12.44
N ARG A 201 1.18 15.49 13.65
CA ARG A 201 0.02 14.60 13.87
C ARG A 201 -1.29 15.25 13.43
N ARG A 202 -1.47 16.54 13.73
CA ARG A 202 -2.68 17.25 13.32
C ARG A 202 -2.76 17.40 11.80
N VAL A 203 -1.66 17.79 11.14
CA VAL A 203 -1.61 17.84 9.67
C VAL A 203 -1.93 16.48 9.06
N PHE A 204 -1.35 15.41 9.60
CA PHE A 204 -1.64 14.04 9.16
C PHE A 204 -3.13 13.72 9.27
N SER A 205 -3.75 13.92 10.43
CA SER A 205 -5.16 13.57 10.65
C SER A 205 -6.12 14.37 9.75
N GLU A 206 -5.87 15.66 9.55
CA GLU A 206 -6.67 16.48 8.63
C GLU A 206 -6.53 16.01 7.18
N LEU A 207 -5.33 15.63 6.75
CA LEU A 207 -5.12 15.07 5.40
C LEU A 207 -5.79 13.70 5.22
N VAL A 208 -5.76 12.83 6.23
CA VAL A 208 -6.49 11.55 6.23
C VAL A 208 -7.99 11.78 6.03
N LEU A 209 -8.55 12.78 6.70
CA LEU A 209 -9.95 13.15 6.55
C LEU A 209 -10.26 13.70 5.15
N LEU A 210 -9.46 14.65 4.66
CA LEU A 210 -9.68 15.28 3.35
C LEU A 210 -9.49 14.33 2.17
N ALA A 211 -8.57 13.37 2.28
CA ALA A 211 -8.35 12.35 1.25
C ALA A 211 -9.35 11.19 1.33
N ASP A 212 -10.29 11.25 2.28
CA ASP A 212 -11.28 10.20 2.55
C ASP A 212 -10.65 8.80 2.70
N ALA A 213 -9.43 8.76 3.25
CA ALA A 213 -8.59 7.56 3.22
C ALA A 213 -9.21 6.39 3.99
N LEU A 214 -9.97 6.67 5.06
CA LEU A 214 -10.65 5.64 5.84
C LEU A 214 -11.85 5.03 5.09
N SER A 215 -12.60 5.81 4.31
CA SER A 215 -13.72 5.26 3.52
C SER A 215 -13.21 4.43 2.36
N ARG A 216 -12.15 4.91 1.70
CA ARG A 216 -11.40 4.16 0.69
C ARG A 216 -10.85 2.84 1.23
N LEU A 217 -10.23 2.88 2.40
CA LEU A 217 -9.77 1.69 3.10
C LEU A 217 -10.92 0.69 3.34
N ARG A 218 -12.10 1.14 3.80
CA ARG A 218 -13.26 0.24 3.99
C ARG A 218 -13.69 -0.45 2.69
N ALA A 219 -13.79 0.29 1.59
CA ALA A 219 -14.12 -0.29 0.28
C ALA A 219 -13.07 -1.34 -0.17
N LEU A 220 -11.81 -1.11 0.19
CA LEU A 220 -10.73 -2.06 -0.07
C LEU A 220 -10.87 -3.35 0.76
N ASP A 221 -11.38 -3.27 1.98
CA ASP A 221 -11.62 -4.44 2.83
C ASP A 221 -12.62 -5.40 2.18
N ASP A 222 -13.75 -4.86 1.70
CA ASP A 222 -14.78 -5.63 0.98
C ASP A 222 -14.19 -6.34 -0.25
N ALA A 223 -13.34 -5.64 -1.02
CA ALA A 223 -12.70 -6.21 -2.20
C ALA A 223 -11.71 -7.33 -1.83
N ILE A 224 -10.93 -7.16 -0.76
CA ILE A 224 -10.01 -8.18 -0.26
C ILE A 224 -10.79 -9.41 0.20
N GLU A 225 -11.89 -9.24 0.94
CA GLU A 225 -12.75 -10.33 1.41
C GLU A 225 -13.26 -11.18 0.25
N ILE A 226 -13.77 -10.56 -0.81
CA ILE A 226 -14.22 -11.27 -2.02
C ILE A 226 -13.10 -12.15 -2.61
N GLY A 227 -11.89 -11.61 -2.73
CA GLY A 227 -10.74 -12.37 -3.23
C GLY A 227 -10.35 -13.53 -2.31
N GLN A 228 -10.37 -13.32 -0.99
CA GLN A 228 -10.08 -14.37 -0.01
C GLN A 228 -11.12 -15.50 -0.09
N ASP A 229 -12.41 -15.17 0.00
CA ASP A 229 -13.50 -16.14 -0.02
C ASP A 229 -13.49 -16.97 -1.32
N LEU A 230 -13.25 -16.30 -2.45
CA LEU A 230 -13.13 -16.94 -3.76
C LEU A 230 -12.03 -18.02 -3.75
N TYR A 231 -10.82 -17.67 -3.35
CA TYR A 231 -9.68 -18.58 -3.44
C TYR A 231 -9.62 -19.60 -2.30
N ASP A 232 -10.14 -19.29 -1.12
CA ASP A 232 -10.32 -20.28 -0.05
C ASP A 232 -11.33 -21.34 -0.49
N THR A 233 -12.48 -20.92 -1.02
CA THR A 233 -13.49 -21.85 -1.57
C THR A 233 -12.94 -22.65 -2.73
N ALA A 234 -12.27 -22.02 -3.70
CA ALA A 234 -11.70 -22.72 -4.84
C ALA A 234 -10.63 -23.74 -4.42
N ASN A 235 -9.80 -23.39 -3.43
CA ASN A 235 -8.79 -24.29 -2.88
C ASN A 235 -9.44 -25.50 -2.21
N ASP A 236 -10.46 -25.28 -1.37
CA ASP A 236 -11.20 -26.36 -0.71
C ASP A 236 -11.84 -27.30 -1.72
N ARG A 237 -12.46 -26.77 -2.78
CA ARG A 237 -13.08 -27.59 -3.84
C ARG A 237 -12.07 -28.41 -4.62
N LEU A 238 -10.91 -27.84 -4.93
CA LEU A 238 -9.84 -28.58 -5.61
C LEU A 238 -9.26 -29.68 -4.72
N LEU A 239 -9.08 -29.39 -3.42
CA LEU A 239 -8.63 -30.39 -2.44
C LEU A 239 -9.65 -31.51 -2.30
N GLU A 240 -10.93 -31.19 -2.11
CA GLU A 240 -12.05 -32.14 -2.04
C GLU A 240 -12.08 -33.06 -3.26
N TYR A 241 -12.03 -32.49 -4.47
CA TYR A 241 -12.01 -33.27 -5.71
C TYR A 241 -10.76 -34.15 -5.83
N SER A 242 -9.60 -33.65 -5.39
CA SER A 242 -8.35 -34.42 -5.40
C SER A 242 -8.41 -35.63 -4.46
N TYR A 243 -9.02 -35.47 -3.29
CA TYR A 243 -9.22 -36.55 -2.33
C TYR A 243 -10.24 -37.56 -2.84
N PHE A 244 -11.39 -37.11 -3.34
CA PHE A 244 -12.41 -37.97 -3.94
C PHE A 244 -11.80 -38.84 -5.06
N ARG A 245 -10.97 -38.25 -5.93
CA ARG A 245 -10.30 -39.00 -6.99
C ARG A 245 -9.29 -40.02 -6.44
N ARG A 246 -8.51 -39.67 -5.42
CA ARG A 246 -7.54 -40.58 -4.81
C ARG A 246 -8.26 -41.74 -4.12
N GLU A 247 -9.34 -41.47 -3.40
CA GLU A 247 -10.19 -42.47 -2.74
C GLU A 247 -10.80 -43.42 -3.76
N TYR A 248 -11.42 -42.90 -4.82
CA TYR A 248 -12.00 -43.72 -5.89
C TYR A 248 -10.96 -44.62 -6.59
N VAL A 249 -9.74 -44.14 -6.79
CA VAL A 249 -8.64 -44.95 -7.35
C VAL A 249 -8.23 -46.07 -6.39
N ILE A 250 -8.16 -45.78 -5.08
CA ILE A 250 -7.86 -46.79 -4.06
C ILE A 250 -8.97 -47.83 -3.99
N GLU A 251 -10.23 -47.41 -4.03
CA GLU A 251 -11.40 -48.30 -4.02
C GLU A 251 -11.39 -49.24 -5.22
N ILE A 252 -11.18 -48.72 -6.44
CA ILE A 252 -11.04 -49.55 -7.65
C ILE A 252 -9.88 -50.53 -7.52
N PHE A 253 -8.75 -50.10 -6.95
CA PHE A 253 -7.60 -50.98 -6.75
C PHE A 253 -7.91 -52.11 -5.78
N ILE A 254 -8.59 -51.83 -4.65
CA ILE A 254 -9.03 -52.84 -3.69
C ILE A 254 -10.00 -53.82 -4.36
N LEU A 255 -10.99 -53.33 -5.10
CA LEU A 255 -11.93 -54.17 -5.83
C LEU A 255 -11.22 -55.07 -6.85
N ALA A 256 -10.22 -54.55 -7.56
CA ALA A 256 -9.43 -55.34 -8.50
C ALA A 256 -8.63 -56.45 -7.80
N VAL A 257 -8.00 -56.16 -6.65
CA VAL A 257 -7.27 -57.17 -5.85
C VAL A 257 -8.22 -58.26 -5.35
N LEU A 258 -9.40 -57.88 -4.81
CA LEU A 258 -10.41 -58.82 -4.35
C LEU A 258 -10.92 -59.72 -5.49
N MET A 259 -11.11 -59.18 -6.69
CA MET A 259 -11.50 -59.96 -7.87
C MET A 259 -10.42 -60.97 -8.29
N VAL A 260 -9.15 -60.60 -8.18
CA VAL A 260 -8.02 -61.52 -8.46
C VAL A 260 -7.96 -62.63 -7.41
N GLU A 261 -8.10 -62.31 -6.13
CA GLU A 261 -8.12 -63.27 -5.03
C GLU A 261 -9.30 -64.25 -5.16
N LEU A 262 -10.49 -63.74 -5.49
CA LEU A 262 -11.67 -64.55 -5.74
C LEU A 262 -11.46 -65.50 -6.93
N ALA A 263 -10.88 -65.00 -8.02
CA ALA A 263 -10.57 -65.82 -9.20
C ALA A 263 -9.54 -66.91 -8.87
N ALA A 264 -8.47 -66.58 -8.13
CA ALA A 264 -7.47 -67.54 -7.68
C ALA A 264 -8.09 -68.64 -6.79
N THR A 265 -8.94 -68.24 -5.84
CA THR A 265 -9.66 -69.17 -4.96
C THR A 265 -10.60 -70.08 -5.75
N ALA A 266 -11.34 -69.54 -6.72
CA ALA A 266 -12.22 -70.33 -7.58
C ALA A 266 -11.43 -71.35 -8.43
N VAL A 267 -10.25 -70.97 -8.92
CA VAL A 267 -9.35 -71.88 -9.66
C VAL A 267 -8.80 -72.98 -8.76
N GLN A 268 -8.37 -72.66 -7.54
CA GLN A 268 -7.89 -73.65 -6.56
C GLN A 268 -8.96 -74.69 -6.24
N ILE A 269 -10.18 -74.23 -5.94
CA ILE A 269 -11.34 -75.11 -5.69
C ILE A 269 -11.64 -75.97 -6.92
N GLY A 270 -11.66 -75.38 -8.12
CA GLY A 270 -11.96 -76.09 -9.36
C GLY A 270 -10.91 -77.14 -9.77
N LEU A 271 -9.65 -76.92 -9.42
CA LEU A 271 -8.55 -77.86 -9.69
C LEU A 271 -8.43 -78.97 -8.62
N GLY A 272 -9.21 -78.92 -7.54
CA GLY A 272 -9.12 -79.89 -6.45
C GLY A 272 -7.76 -79.91 -5.74
N LEU A 273 -7.02 -78.80 -5.83
CA LEU A 273 -5.79 -78.59 -5.07
C LEU A 273 -6.18 -78.23 -3.63
N PRO A 274 -5.55 -78.83 -2.60
CA PRO A 274 -5.84 -78.48 -1.20
C PRO A 274 -5.55 -77.02 -0.90
#